data_AF-A0AAD1IJ70-F1
#
_entry.id   AF-A0AAD1IJ70-F1
#
_cell.length_a   1.000
_cell.length_b   1.000
_cell.length_c   1.000
_cell.angle_alpha   90.00
_cell.angle_beta   90.00
_cell.angle_gamma   90.00
#
_symmetry.space_group_name_H-M   'P 1'
#
loop_
_entity.id
_entity.type
_entity.pdbx_description
1 polymer ?
#
loop_
_entity_poly.entity_id
_entity_poly.type
_entity_poly.pdbx_seq_one_letter_code
_entity_poly.pdbx_strand_id
1 'polypeptide(L)'
;MIMSPKTARRGIAGAFAACALGGVAAATIALPTAAAQPAACNASGFATTAGGVLSAAGGYLSTHPGANDALTRAASQPSGEADATVRAYFTAHPNEFTDLRNIARPLIDQRNQCGVTVQPTQLGALLDALA
;
A
#
# COMPACT_ATOMS: atom_id res chain seq x y z
N MET A 1 -4.13 42.53 36.28
CA MET A 1 -3.94 42.60 34.81
C MET A 1 -2.67 41.84 34.46
N ILE A 2 -2.77 41.03 33.41
CA ILE A 2 -1.83 40.02 32.93
C ILE A 2 -0.52 40.65 32.45
N MET A 3 0.61 39.99 32.69
CA MET A 3 1.75 40.01 31.76
C MET A 3 2.68 38.80 31.99
N SER A 4 2.49 37.77 31.16
CA SER A 4 3.44 36.67 30.98
C SER A 4 4.77 37.17 30.39
N PRO A 5 5.92 36.81 30.96
CA PRO A 5 7.21 37.03 30.30
C PRO A 5 7.44 35.98 29.19
N LYS A 6 7.82 36.47 28.00
CA LYS A 6 8.43 35.67 26.93
C LYS A 6 9.83 35.22 27.38
N THR A 7 10.24 33.98 27.08
CA THR A 7 11.63 33.52 26.79
C THR A 7 11.55 32.01 26.51
N ALA A 8 11.58 31.54 25.27
CA ALA A 8 12.72 31.31 24.38
C ALA A 8 13.22 29.85 24.42
N ARG A 9 13.16 29.23 23.22
CA ARG A 9 14.16 28.37 22.57
C ARG A 9 14.83 27.22 23.33
N ARG A 10 14.70 26.05 22.67
CA ARG A 10 15.74 25.05 22.34
C ARG A 10 16.50 24.43 23.52
N GLY A 11 16.31 23.13 23.69
CA GLY A 11 17.22 22.28 24.45
C GLY A 11 17.05 20.82 24.03
N ILE A 12 17.93 20.36 23.15
CA ILE A 12 18.22 18.94 22.92
C ILE A 12 18.98 18.42 24.15
N ALA A 13 18.87 17.11 24.39
CA ALA A 13 19.73 16.26 25.23
C ALA A 13 19.36 16.15 26.71
N GLY A 14 19.46 14.91 27.21
CA GLY A 14 19.53 14.61 28.64
C GLY A 14 18.90 13.28 29.00
N ALA A 15 19.60 12.19 28.73
CA ALA A 15 19.29 10.88 29.26
C ALA A 15 19.53 10.81 30.79
N PHE A 16 18.92 9.77 31.40
CA PHE A 16 19.14 9.19 32.75
C PHE A 16 18.42 9.83 33.95
N ALA A 17 17.52 9.08 34.59
CA ALA A 17 17.83 8.33 35.81
C ALA A 17 16.62 7.51 36.31
N ALA A 18 16.93 6.37 36.91
CA ALA A 18 16.06 5.32 37.39
C ALA A 18 14.98 5.75 38.41
N CYS A 19 13.82 5.10 38.34
CA CYS A 19 13.08 4.61 39.51
C CYS A 19 12.46 3.26 39.15
N ALA A 20 12.97 2.19 39.76
CA ALA A 20 12.33 0.88 39.75
C ALA A 20 10.99 0.97 40.48
N LEU A 21 9.92 0.40 39.92
CA LEU A 21 8.78 -0.26 40.58
C LEU A 21 7.67 -0.52 39.54
N GLY A 22 7.42 -1.80 39.23
CA GLY A 22 6.12 -2.27 38.72
C GLY A 22 5.83 -2.06 37.24
N GLY A 23 5.76 -3.17 36.50
CA GLY A 23 5.15 -3.23 35.18
C GLY A 23 6.10 -3.76 34.12
N VAL A 24 5.91 -5.01 33.71
CA VAL A 24 6.21 -5.43 32.34
C VAL A 24 5.31 -4.60 31.43
N ALA A 25 5.72 -3.37 31.13
CA ALA A 25 5.29 -2.73 29.92
C ALA A 25 5.96 -3.53 28.81
N ALA A 26 5.24 -4.54 28.31
CA ALA A 26 5.43 -4.92 26.93
C ALA A 26 5.36 -3.61 26.16
N ALA A 27 6.52 -3.15 25.67
CA ALA A 27 6.54 -2.17 24.62
C ALA A 27 5.87 -2.89 23.44
N THR A 28 4.54 -2.87 23.43
CA THR A 28 3.80 -2.95 22.19
C THR A 28 4.36 -1.77 21.42
N ILE A 29 5.31 -2.07 20.54
CA ILE A 29 5.49 -1.26 19.35
C ILE A 29 4.08 -1.27 18.79
N ALA A 30 3.32 -0.21 19.08
CA ALA A 30 2.17 0.16 18.32
C ALA A 30 2.77 0.49 16.95
N LEU A 31 3.08 -0.56 16.19
CA LEU A 31 3.10 -0.49 14.76
C LEU A 31 1.80 0.22 14.46
N PRO A 32 1.83 1.38 13.77
CA PRO A 32 0.62 2.07 13.45
C PRO A 32 -0.27 1.01 12.79
N THR A 33 -1.35 0.62 13.47
CA THR A 33 -2.50 0.04 12.79
C THR A 33 -2.76 1.04 11.69
N ALA A 34 -2.57 0.65 10.43
CA ALA A 34 -2.54 1.55 9.29
C ALA A 34 -3.85 2.33 9.22
N ALA A 35 -3.95 3.39 10.02
CA ALA A 35 -4.92 4.42 9.91
C ALA A 35 -4.50 5.10 8.63
N ALA A 36 -5.22 4.78 7.56
CA ALA A 36 -4.99 5.35 6.25
C ALA A 36 -5.01 6.88 6.41
N GLN A 37 -3.81 7.47 6.45
CA GLN A 37 -3.66 8.89 6.19
C GLN A 37 -4.41 9.15 4.87
N PRO A 38 -5.20 10.24 4.76
CA PRO A 38 -5.93 10.53 3.53
C PRO A 38 -5.01 10.33 2.33
N ALA A 39 -5.42 9.47 1.40
CA ALA A 39 -4.58 9.09 0.29
C ALA A 39 -4.16 10.35 -0.45
N ALA A 40 -2.86 10.65 -0.46
CA ALA A 40 -2.38 11.86 -1.12
C ALA A 40 -2.63 11.72 -2.63
N CYS A 41 -3.31 12.70 -3.22
CA CYS A 41 -3.60 12.77 -4.66
C CYS A 41 -2.40 13.26 -5.46
N ASN A 42 -1.25 12.59 -5.28
CA ASN A 42 0.00 12.87 -5.97
C ASN A 42 0.75 11.55 -6.24
N ALA A 43 1.85 11.61 -6.98
CA ALA A 43 2.60 10.44 -7.39
C ALA A 43 3.13 9.60 -6.22
N SER A 44 3.64 10.24 -5.16
CA SER A 44 4.17 9.52 -3.99
C SER A 44 3.06 8.83 -3.19
N GLY A 45 1.91 9.47 -3.02
CA GLY A 45 0.74 8.86 -2.39
C GLY A 45 0.22 7.65 -3.17
N PHE A 46 0.14 7.77 -4.50
CA PHE A 46 -0.27 6.67 -5.37
C PHE A 46 0.72 5.51 -5.33
N ALA A 47 2.03 5.79 -5.45
CA ALA A 47 3.08 4.77 -5.39
C ALA A 47 3.10 4.04 -4.04
N THR A 48 2.86 4.75 -2.93
CA THR A 48 2.79 4.15 -1.58
C THR A 48 1.63 3.16 -1.49
N THR A 49 0.43 3.55 -1.94
CA THR A 49 -0.74 2.66 -1.94
C THR A 49 -0.55 1.49 -2.89
N ALA A 50 -0.06 1.74 -4.10
CA ALA A 50 0.22 0.70 -5.09
C ALA A 50 1.25 -0.31 -4.55
N GLY A 51 2.31 0.15 -3.89
CA GLY A 51 3.31 -0.72 -3.25
C GLY A 51 2.71 -1.65 -2.20
N GLY A 52 1.81 -1.12 -1.35
CA GLY A 52 1.08 -1.94 -0.38
C GLY A 52 0.17 -2.99 -1.04
N VAL A 53 -0.58 -2.59 -2.06
CA VAL A 53 -1.44 -3.50 -2.84
C VAL A 53 -0.63 -4.59 -3.53
N LEU A 54 0.49 -4.23 -4.16
CA LEU A 54 1.38 -5.18 -4.85
C LEU A 54 2.04 -6.15 -3.86
N SER A 55 2.45 -5.68 -2.69
CA SER A 55 2.99 -6.55 -1.65
C SER A 55 1.96 -7.57 -1.15
N ALA A 56 0.72 -7.13 -0.91
CA ALA A 56 -0.37 -8.02 -0.52
C ALA A 56 -0.74 -9.01 -1.64
N ALA A 57 -0.79 -8.54 -2.89
CA ALA A 57 -1.02 -9.40 -4.05
C ALA A 57 0.09 -10.45 -4.21
N GLY A 58 1.36 -10.08 -4.00
CA GLY A 58 2.47 -11.04 -4.03
C GLY A 58 2.33 -12.13 -2.98
N GLY A 59 1.96 -11.78 -1.74
CA GLY A 59 1.67 -12.76 -0.69
C GLY A 59 0.50 -13.69 -1.03
N TYR A 60 -0.57 -13.12 -1.62
CA TYR A 60 -1.72 -13.89 -2.08
C TYR A 60 -1.33 -14.87 -3.19
N LEU A 61 -0.67 -14.40 -4.25
CA LEU A 61 -0.27 -15.22 -5.40
C LEU A 61 0.72 -16.32 -5.01
N SER A 62 1.63 -16.06 -4.06
CA SER A 62 2.54 -17.08 -3.53
C SER A 62 1.82 -18.25 -2.84
N THR A 63 0.57 -18.06 -2.39
CA THR A 63 -0.25 -19.11 -1.76
C THR A 63 -1.36 -19.63 -2.70
N HIS A 64 -1.48 -19.06 -3.90
CA HIS A 64 -2.47 -19.41 -4.92
C HIS A 64 -1.77 -19.70 -6.25
N PRO A 65 -1.15 -20.89 -6.40
CA PRO A 65 -0.32 -21.21 -7.57
C PRO A 65 -1.10 -21.16 -8.89
N GLY A 66 -2.39 -21.51 -8.89
CA GLY A 66 -3.24 -21.41 -10.08
C GLY A 66 -3.39 -19.98 -10.59
N ALA A 67 -3.66 -19.02 -9.68
CA ALA A 67 -3.79 -17.61 -10.02
C ALA A 67 -2.46 -17.03 -10.47
N ASN A 68 -1.37 -17.40 -9.77
CA ASN A 68 -0.02 -17.01 -10.13
C ASN A 68 0.31 -17.46 -11.57
N ASP A 69 0.13 -18.73 -11.88
CA ASP A 69 0.45 -19.29 -13.20
C ASP A 69 -0.42 -18.68 -14.30
N ALA A 70 -1.72 -18.45 -14.03
CA ALA A 70 -2.62 -17.80 -14.98
C ALA A 70 -2.16 -16.38 -15.33
N LEU A 71 -1.79 -15.58 -14.32
CA LEU A 71 -1.29 -14.22 -14.52
C LEU A 71 0.11 -14.21 -15.15
N THR A 72 1.02 -15.11 -14.76
CA THR A 72 2.35 -15.24 -15.37
C THR A 72 2.25 -15.63 -16.84
N ARG A 73 1.37 -16.57 -17.20
CA ARG A 73 1.15 -16.96 -18.59
C ARG A 73 0.53 -15.81 -19.39
N ALA A 74 -0.41 -15.07 -18.83
CA ALA A 74 -0.99 -13.91 -19.50
C ALA A 74 0.06 -12.84 -19.84
N ALA A 75 1.10 -12.68 -19.00
CA ALA A 75 2.13 -11.67 -19.20
C ALA A 75 2.98 -11.84 -20.47
N SER A 76 3.07 -13.05 -21.04
CA SER A 76 3.81 -13.31 -22.28
C SER A 76 2.91 -13.36 -23.53
N GLN A 77 1.60 -13.20 -23.36
CA GLN A 77 0.63 -13.28 -24.45
C GLN A 77 0.36 -11.90 -25.08
N PRO A 78 -0.07 -11.86 -26.36
CA PRO A 78 -0.67 -10.66 -26.93
C PRO A 78 -1.85 -10.19 -26.08
N SER A 79 -2.08 -8.87 -25.98
CA SER A 79 -3.07 -8.27 -25.07
C SER A 79 -4.46 -8.93 -25.14
N GLY A 80 -4.97 -9.20 -26.34
CA GLY A 80 -6.27 -9.86 -26.52
C GLY A 80 -6.33 -11.30 -25.98
N GLU A 81 -5.23 -12.05 -26.09
CA GLU A 81 -5.13 -13.41 -25.54
C GLU A 81 -4.91 -13.39 -24.02
N ALA A 82 -4.12 -12.44 -23.52
CA ALA A 82 -3.89 -12.23 -22.10
C ALA A 82 -5.22 -11.95 -21.36
N ASP A 83 -6.04 -11.04 -21.89
CA ASP A 83 -7.35 -10.71 -21.32
C ASP A 83 -8.28 -11.92 -21.29
N ALA A 84 -8.31 -12.70 -22.38
CA ALA A 84 -9.11 -13.91 -22.47
C ALA A 84 -8.66 -14.97 -21.45
N THR A 85 -7.35 -15.16 -21.30
CA THR A 85 -6.74 -16.05 -20.31
C THR A 85 -7.15 -15.68 -18.88
N VAL A 86 -6.97 -14.41 -18.51
CA VAL A 86 -7.26 -13.92 -17.17
C VAL A 86 -8.75 -14.06 -16.88
N ARG A 87 -9.61 -13.66 -17.83
CA ARG A 87 -11.06 -13.79 -17.70
C ARG A 87 -11.50 -15.24 -17.55
N ALA A 88 -10.98 -16.15 -18.37
CA ALA A 88 -11.33 -17.57 -18.29
C ALA A 88 -11.00 -18.16 -16.92
N TYR A 89 -9.80 -17.86 -16.40
CA TYR A 89 -9.37 -18.33 -15.08
C TYR A 89 -10.29 -17.82 -13.96
N PHE A 90 -10.50 -16.52 -13.87
CA PHE A 90 -11.28 -15.91 -12.79
C PHE A 90 -12.79 -16.15 -12.91
N THR A 91 -13.30 -16.50 -14.09
CA THR A 91 -14.68 -16.98 -14.24
C THR A 91 -14.86 -18.36 -13.60
N ALA A 92 -13.85 -19.22 -13.69
CA ALA A 92 -13.84 -20.52 -13.00
C ALA A 92 -13.50 -20.39 -11.50
N HIS A 93 -12.84 -19.31 -11.09
CA HIS A 93 -12.35 -19.08 -9.72
C HIS A 93 -12.88 -17.75 -9.15
N PRO A 94 -14.21 -17.61 -8.94
CA PRO A 94 -14.83 -16.33 -8.55
C PRO A 94 -14.44 -15.86 -7.14
N ASN A 95 -14.06 -16.78 -6.25
CA ASN A 95 -13.56 -16.45 -4.92
C ASN A 95 -12.21 -15.73 -5.03
N GLU A 96 -11.29 -16.27 -5.83
CA GLU A 96 -9.95 -15.68 -6.01
C GLU A 96 -10.01 -14.31 -6.68
N PHE A 97 -10.95 -14.12 -7.60
CA PHE A 97 -11.25 -12.81 -8.18
C PHE A 97 -11.70 -11.81 -7.09
N THR A 98 -12.57 -12.26 -6.19
CA THR A 98 -13.08 -11.41 -5.10
C THR A 98 -11.97 -11.02 -4.14
N ASP A 99 -11.08 -11.95 -3.81
CA ASP A 99 -9.93 -11.70 -2.95
C ASP A 99 -8.97 -10.69 -3.57
N LEU A 100 -8.58 -10.88 -4.82
CA LEU A 100 -7.71 -9.93 -5.54
C LEU A 100 -8.38 -8.56 -5.70
N ARG A 101 -9.70 -8.50 -5.92
CA ARG A 101 -10.45 -7.24 -5.95
C ARG A 101 -10.41 -6.54 -4.58
N ASN A 102 -10.53 -7.28 -3.49
CA ASN A 102 -10.44 -6.74 -2.14
C ASN A 102 -9.02 -6.22 -1.84
N ILE A 103 -7.99 -6.96 -2.27
CA ILE A 103 -6.58 -6.52 -2.21
C ILE A 103 -6.37 -5.22 -2.98
N ALA A 104 -6.97 -5.09 -4.17
CA ALA A 104 -6.85 -3.90 -5.02
C ALA A 104 -7.72 -2.71 -4.56
N ARG A 105 -8.63 -2.90 -3.60
CA ARG A 105 -9.61 -1.89 -3.18
C ARG A 105 -9.00 -0.55 -2.76
N PRO A 106 -7.90 -0.48 -1.98
CA PRO A 106 -7.29 0.79 -1.60
C PRO A 106 -6.89 1.64 -2.81
N LEU A 107 -6.39 1.00 -3.87
CA LEU A 107 -5.99 1.68 -5.10
C LEU A 107 -7.20 2.17 -5.91
N ILE A 108 -8.26 1.34 -5.96
CA ILE A 108 -9.53 1.69 -6.61
C ILE A 108 -10.17 2.89 -5.90
N ASP A 109 -10.23 2.86 -4.57
CA ASP A 109 -10.78 3.93 -3.75
C ASP A 109 -10.00 5.23 -3.94
N GLN A 110 -8.66 5.16 -3.92
CA GLN A 110 -7.81 6.33 -4.16
C GLN A 110 -8.01 6.92 -5.55
N ARG A 111 -8.12 6.07 -6.59
CA ARG A 111 -8.40 6.54 -7.96
C ARG A 111 -9.74 7.28 -8.03
N ASN A 112 -10.77 6.74 -7.38
CA ASN A 112 -12.10 7.35 -7.36
C ASN A 112 -12.11 8.67 -6.59
N GLN A 113 -11.32 8.79 -5.52
CA GLN A 113 -11.20 10.02 -4.73
C GLN A 113 -10.43 11.13 -5.46
N CYS A 114 -9.39 10.77 -6.21
CA CYS A 114 -8.47 11.75 -6.80
C CYS A 114 -8.81 12.19 -8.24
N GLY A 115 -9.88 11.68 -8.85
CA GLY A 115 -10.39 12.21 -10.12
C GLY A 115 -9.49 12.06 -11.35
N VAL A 116 -8.52 11.13 -11.31
CA VAL A 116 -7.67 10.74 -12.45
C VAL A 116 -6.74 11.87 -12.94
N THR A 117 -5.64 12.13 -12.22
CA THR A 117 -4.51 12.94 -12.76
C THR A 117 -3.14 12.30 -12.58
N VAL A 118 -2.97 11.38 -11.62
CA VAL A 118 -1.77 10.53 -11.52
C VAL A 118 -2.19 9.08 -11.63
N GLN A 119 -1.94 8.48 -12.80
CA GLN A 119 -2.38 7.13 -13.09
C GLN A 119 -1.25 6.12 -12.90
N PRO A 120 -1.57 4.86 -12.50
CA PRO A 120 -0.59 3.77 -12.45
C PRO A 120 0.13 3.57 -13.79
N THR A 121 -0.55 3.90 -14.91
CA THR A 121 0.02 3.85 -16.25
C THR A 121 1.19 4.81 -16.45
N GLN A 122 1.26 5.94 -15.72
CA GLN A 122 2.41 6.86 -15.81
C GLN A 122 3.64 6.27 -15.13
N LEU A 123 3.46 5.53 -14.04
CA LEU A 123 4.56 4.79 -13.39
C LEU A 123 5.00 3.62 -14.27
N GLY A 124 4.05 2.88 -14.87
CA GLY A 124 4.36 1.83 -15.84
C GLY A 124 5.13 2.38 -17.05
N ALA A 125 4.62 3.43 -17.69
CA ALA A 125 5.27 4.08 -18.82
C ALA A 125 6.65 4.67 -18.44
N LEU A 126 6.81 5.18 -17.21
CA LEU A 126 8.11 5.61 -16.71
C LEU A 126 9.09 4.42 -16.59
N LEU A 127 8.64 3.29 -16.03
CA LEU A 127 9.47 2.08 -15.94
C LEU A 127 9.85 1.55 -17.32
N ASP A 128 8.90 1.53 -18.26
CA ASP A 128 9.15 1.12 -19.64
C ASP A 128 10.13 2.05 -20.36
N ALA A 129 10.06 3.36 -20.11
CA ALA A 129 10.98 4.35 -20.68
C ALA A 129 12.39 4.30 -20.07
N LEU A 130 12.56 3.65 -18.91
CA LEU A 130 13.85 3.47 -18.23
C LEU A 130 14.54 2.15 -18.58
N ALA A 131 13.84 1.21 -19.21
CA ALA A 131 14.34 -0.11 -19.62
C ALA A 131 15.07 -0.05 -20.97
#